data_AF-A0A4Y3PIX4-F1
#
_entry.id   AF-A0A4Y3PIX4-F1
#
_cell.length_a   1.000
_cell.length_b   1.000
_cell.length_c   1.000
_cell.angle_alpha   90.00
_cell.angle_beta   90.00
_cell.angle_gamma   90.00
#
_symmetry.space_group_name_H-M   'P 1'
#
loop_
_entity.id
_entity.type
_entity.pdbx_description
1 polymer ?
#
loop_
_entity_poly.entity_id
_entity_poly.type
_entity_poly.pdbx_seq_one_letter_code
_entity_poly.pdbx_strand_id
1 'polypeptide(L)'
;MKVVNPHFLSVFLVPITGLADADEAIEHYKNIELLTEEQYKEVIRETLVEYFQNLEEDVKRKSKLALSYCLTKPTVDFESVFESLLPPFDLPPNARDFFLWLWEELFIGESYELADAESYKVVADMYEPLRSTKN
;
A
#
# COMPACT_ATOMS: atom_id res chain seq x y z
N MET A 1 21.99 -11.26 -5.86
CA MET A 1 21.46 -10.37 -4.81
C MET A 1 20.16 -9.78 -5.32
N LYS A 2 19.05 -10.00 -4.61
CA LYS A 2 17.75 -9.44 -4.98
C LYS A 2 17.68 -7.98 -4.49
N VAL A 3 17.03 -7.11 -5.25
CA VAL A 3 16.89 -5.68 -4.91
C VAL A 3 15.43 -5.38 -4.61
N VAL A 4 15.18 -4.61 -3.56
CA VAL A 4 13.84 -4.13 -3.18
C VAL A 4 13.89 -2.63 -2.95
N ASN A 5 12.84 -1.93 -3.40
CA ASN A 5 12.64 -0.52 -3.14
C ASN A 5 11.33 -0.32 -2.36
N PRO A 6 11.38 -0.01 -1.06
CA PRO A 6 10.20 0.18 -0.22
C PRO A 6 9.28 1.31 -0.68
N HIS A 7 9.77 2.29 -1.46
CA HIS A 7 8.94 3.38 -1.95
C HIS A 7 7.85 2.91 -2.92
N PHE A 8 7.92 1.70 -3.46
CA PHE A 8 6.80 1.14 -4.22
C PHE A 8 5.54 0.88 -3.36
N LEU A 9 5.62 0.96 -2.02
CA LEU A 9 4.44 0.95 -1.17
C LEU A 9 3.47 2.10 -1.50
N SER A 10 3.97 3.28 -1.84
CA SER A 10 3.12 4.43 -2.15
C SER A 10 2.28 4.22 -3.41
N VAL A 11 2.71 3.32 -4.31
CA VAL A 11 1.96 3.00 -5.54
C VAL A 11 0.57 2.50 -5.20
N PHE A 12 0.42 1.64 -4.18
CA PHE A 12 -0.89 1.13 -3.80
C PHE A 12 -1.85 2.21 -3.33
N LEU A 13 -1.32 3.29 -2.75
CA LEU A 13 -2.08 4.33 -2.07
C LEU A 13 -2.37 5.54 -2.99
N VAL A 14 -1.93 5.50 -4.25
CA VAL A 14 -2.17 6.58 -5.23
C VAL A 14 -3.65 6.99 -5.32
N PRO A 15 -4.64 6.06 -5.36
CA PRO A 15 -6.06 6.45 -5.47
C PRO A 15 -6.57 7.28 -4.30
N ILE A 16 -5.96 7.15 -3.13
CA ILE A 16 -6.37 7.86 -1.91
C ILE A 16 -5.42 9.00 -1.55
N THR A 17 -4.38 9.24 -2.36
CA THR A 17 -3.39 10.29 -2.11
C THR A 17 -4.01 11.68 -2.30
N GLY A 18 -3.83 12.55 -1.32
CA GLY A 18 -4.26 13.96 -1.37
C GLY A 18 -5.77 14.15 -1.28
N LEU A 19 -6.53 13.09 -1.00
CA LEU A 19 -7.99 13.20 -0.88
C LEU A 19 -8.42 13.92 0.40
N ALA A 20 -7.53 14.09 1.38
CA ALA A 20 -7.80 14.94 2.54
C ALA A 20 -7.93 16.44 2.20
N ASP A 21 -7.60 16.86 0.96
CA ASP A 21 -7.83 18.23 0.47
C ASP A 21 -9.11 18.33 -0.41
N ALA A 22 -9.82 17.23 -0.64
CA ALA A 22 -11.01 17.18 -1.48
C ALA A 22 -12.27 17.02 -0.63
N ASP A 23 -13.02 18.12 -0.44
CA ASP A 23 -14.22 18.18 0.42
C ASP A 23 -15.21 17.02 0.19
N GLU A 24 -15.48 16.65 -1.06
CA GLU A 24 -16.38 15.55 -1.42
C GLU A 24 -15.85 14.17 -0.95
N ALA A 25 -14.55 13.94 -1.09
CA ALA A 25 -13.92 12.71 -0.62
C ALA A 25 -13.91 12.67 0.91
N ILE A 26 -13.54 13.78 1.56
CA ILE A 26 -13.59 13.90 3.02
C ILE A 26 -15.00 13.59 3.52
N GLU A 27 -16.05 14.16 2.91
CA GLU A 27 -17.43 13.91 3.31
C GLU A 27 -17.84 12.44 3.08
N HIS A 28 -17.43 11.84 1.97
CA HIS A 28 -17.68 10.43 1.69
C HIS A 28 -17.07 9.52 2.76
N TYR A 29 -15.77 9.67 3.04
CA TYR A 29 -15.05 8.81 3.99
C TYR A 29 -15.36 9.15 5.46
N LYS A 30 -15.64 10.41 5.80
CA LYS A 30 -16.04 10.82 7.16
C LYS A 30 -17.36 10.16 7.59
N ASN A 31 -18.27 9.92 6.66
CA ASN A 31 -19.53 9.24 6.93
C ASN A 31 -19.37 7.71 6.99
N ILE A 32 -18.24 7.18 6.53
CA ILE A 32 -17.86 5.77 6.61
C ILE A 32 -16.86 5.66 7.77
N GLU A 33 -17.33 5.64 9.02
CA GLU A 33 -16.44 5.41 10.17
C GLU A 33 -15.76 4.04 10.00
N LEU A 34 -14.48 4.02 9.60
CA LEU A 34 -13.69 2.81 9.44
C LEU A 34 -13.21 2.33 10.81
N LEU A 35 -14.03 1.52 11.47
CA LEU A 35 -13.76 1.02 12.82
C LEU A 35 -13.49 -0.49 12.85
N THR A 36 -13.72 -1.17 11.73
CA THR A 36 -13.64 -2.62 11.61
C THR A 36 -12.82 -3.04 10.40
N GLU A 37 -12.18 -4.20 10.51
CA GLU A 37 -11.43 -4.83 9.42
C GLU A 37 -12.23 -4.90 8.11
N GLU A 38 -13.48 -5.37 8.16
CA GLU A 38 -14.35 -5.47 6.99
C GLU A 38 -14.51 -4.13 6.25
N GLN A 39 -14.65 -3.01 6.97
CA GLN A 39 -14.81 -1.70 6.35
C GLN A 39 -13.52 -1.24 5.66
N TYR A 40 -12.35 -1.48 6.27
CA TYR A 40 -11.07 -1.22 5.60
C TYR A 40 -10.90 -2.09 4.36
N LYS A 41 -11.24 -3.38 4.44
CA LYS A 41 -11.20 -4.30 3.30
C LYS A 41 -12.15 -3.89 2.17
N GLU A 42 -13.32 -3.35 2.50
CA GLU A 42 -14.26 -2.81 1.53
C GLU A 42 -13.65 -1.63 0.77
N VAL A 43 -13.11 -0.63 1.48
CA VAL A 43 -12.41 0.50 0.85
C VAL A 43 -11.25 0.02 -0.02
N ILE A 44 -10.42 -0.89 0.49
CA ILE A 44 -9.30 -1.48 -0.26
C ILE A 44 -9.80 -2.12 -1.57
N ARG A 45 -10.87 -2.92 -1.50
CA ARG A 45 -11.42 -3.65 -2.65
C ARG A 45 -12.01 -2.71 -3.70
N GLU A 46 -12.74 -1.70 -3.26
CA GLU A 46 -13.41 -0.75 -4.16
C GLU A 46 -12.45 0.25 -4.81
N THR A 47 -11.35 0.59 -4.15
CA THR A 47 -10.46 1.67 -4.61
C THR A 47 -9.08 1.18 -5.04
N LEU A 48 -8.41 0.41 -4.19
CA LEU A 48 -7.00 0.08 -4.37
C LEU A 48 -6.81 -1.16 -5.24
N VAL A 49 -7.69 -2.16 -5.11
CA VAL A 49 -7.62 -3.40 -5.90
C VAL A 49 -7.82 -3.10 -7.38
N GLU A 50 -8.89 -2.39 -7.75
CA GLU A 50 -9.16 -2.04 -9.15
C GLU A 50 -8.00 -1.24 -9.76
N TYR A 51 -7.52 -0.22 -9.03
CA TYR A 51 -6.36 0.56 -9.46
C TYR A 51 -5.13 -0.33 -9.71
N PHE A 52 -4.78 -1.20 -8.75
CA PHE A 52 -3.63 -2.07 -8.86
C PHE A 52 -3.72 -3.01 -10.07
N GLN A 53 -4.90 -3.57 -10.35
CA GLN A 53 -5.10 -4.46 -11.50
C GLN A 53 -4.86 -3.78 -12.85
N ASN A 54 -5.02 -2.46 -12.92
CA ASN A 54 -4.79 -1.67 -14.13
C ASN A 54 -3.34 -1.21 -14.31
N LEU A 55 -2.45 -1.47 -13.35
CA LEU A 55 -1.03 -1.12 -13.45
C LEU A 55 -0.27 -2.03 -14.44
N GLU A 56 0.84 -1.52 -14.96
CA GLU A 56 1.79 -2.35 -15.71
C GLU A 56 2.35 -3.50 -14.86
N GLU A 57 2.59 -4.64 -15.51
CA GLU A 57 3.07 -5.86 -14.83
C GLU A 57 4.40 -5.68 -14.09
N ASP A 58 5.32 -4.86 -14.62
CA ASP A 58 6.58 -4.57 -13.92
C ASP A 58 6.35 -3.79 -12.62
N VAL A 59 5.43 -2.83 -12.64
CA VAL A 59 5.04 -2.04 -11.46
C VAL A 59 4.37 -2.95 -10.45
N LYS A 60 3.39 -3.77 -10.86
CA LYS A 60 2.72 -4.75 -9.99
C LYS A 60 3.74 -5.66 -9.29
N ARG A 61 4.69 -6.19 -10.04
CA ARG A 61 5.74 -7.09 -9.54
C ARG A 61 6.63 -6.39 -8.50
N LYS A 62 7.07 -5.14 -8.77
CA LYS A 62 7.91 -4.36 -7.84
C LYS A 62 7.15 -3.97 -6.58
N SER A 63 5.90 -3.53 -6.72
CA SER A 63 5.02 -3.17 -5.60
C SER A 63 4.69 -4.37 -4.72
N LYS A 64 4.33 -5.51 -5.32
CA LYS A 64 4.12 -6.77 -4.59
C LYS A 64 5.35 -7.17 -3.78
N LEU A 65 6.53 -7.11 -4.41
CA LEU A 65 7.79 -7.43 -3.73
C LEU A 65 8.09 -6.47 -2.57
N ALA A 66 7.85 -5.17 -2.76
CA ALA A 66 8.03 -4.18 -1.71
C ALA A 66 7.09 -4.45 -0.53
N LEU A 67 5.80 -4.68 -0.78
CA LEU A 67 4.81 -4.98 0.26
C LEU A 67 5.17 -6.26 1.02
N SER A 68 5.46 -7.36 0.31
CA SER A 68 5.91 -8.62 0.89
C SER A 68 7.15 -8.45 1.76
N TYR A 69 8.16 -7.70 1.28
CA TYR A 69 9.37 -7.41 2.05
C TYR A 69 9.09 -6.61 3.32
N CYS A 70 8.29 -5.54 3.24
CA CYS A 70 7.98 -4.68 4.39
C CYS A 70 7.08 -5.39 5.41
N LEU A 71 6.18 -6.26 4.98
CA LEU A 71 5.37 -7.09 5.89
C LEU A 71 6.22 -8.19 6.56
N THR A 72 7.22 -8.73 5.88
CA THR A 72 8.14 -9.73 6.43
C THR A 72 9.16 -9.11 7.40
N LYS A 73 9.74 -7.95 7.04
CA LYS A 73 10.70 -7.22 7.86
C LYS A 73 10.03 -5.98 8.47
N PRO A 74 9.70 -5.99 9.77
CA PRO A 74 9.01 -4.88 10.44
C PRO A 74 9.94 -3.68 10.71
N THR A 75 10.73 -3.27 9.73
CA THR A 75 11.63 -2.11 9.81
C THR A 75 11.03 -0.88 9.16
N VAL A 76 9.82 -0.99 8.60
CA VAL A 76 9.12 0.10 7.92
C VAL A 76 8.11 0.72 8.87
N ASP A 77 8.12 2.05 8.91
CA ASP A 77 7.10 2.85 9.56
C ASP A 77 5.90 2.99 8.61
N PHE A 78 4.92 2.10 8.79
CA PHE A 78 3.70 2.06 7.98
C PHE A 78 2.80 3.27 8.20
N GLU A 79 2.81 3.84 9.41
CA GLU A 79 2.04 5.02 9.77
C GLU A 79 2.56 6.21 8.95
N SER A 80 3.87 6.48 9.03
CA SER A 80 4.50 7.53 8.23
C SER A 80 4.27 7.38 6.73
N VAL A 81 4.32 6.15 6.19
CA VAL A 81 4.05 5.90 4.76
C VAL A 81 2.63 6.32 4.38
N PHE A 82 1.65 5.91 5.18
CA PHE A 82 0.24 6.18 4.91
C PHE A 82 -0.09 7.66 5.10
N GLU A 83 0.27 8.26 6.23
CA GLU A 83 -0.04 9.65 6.56
C GLU A 83 0.63 10.65 5.62
N SER A 84 1.83 10.34 5.10
CA SER A 84 2.54 11.22 4.16
C SER A 84 1.77 11.49 2.86
N LEU A 85 0.77 10.66 2.57
CA LEU A 85 -0.06 10.76 1.37
C LEU A 85 -1.38 11.50 1.62
N LEU A 86 -1.62 11.98 2.84
CA LEU A 86 -2.85 12.71 3.20
C LEU A 86 -4.14 11.99 2.76
N PRO A 87 -4.34 10.73 3.20
CA PRO A 87 -5.55 9.98 2.90
C PRO A 87 -6.76 10.57 3.62
N PRO A 88 -7.98 10.31 3.12
CA PRO A 88 -9.19 10.95 3.64
C PRO A 88 -9.77 10.27 4.89
N PHE A 89 -9.06 9.29 5.46
CA PHE A 89 -9.48 8.52 6.63
C PHE A 89 -8.27 8.07 7.46
N ASP A 90 -8.53 7.75 8.73
CA ASP A 90 -7.52 7.30 9.68
C ASP A 90 -7.15 5.82 9.50
N LEU A 91 -5.93 5.46 9.91
CA LEU A 91 -5.48 4.07 9.99
C LEU A 91 -6.19 3.28 11.11
N PRO A 92 -6.23 1.94 11.02
CA PRO A 92 -6.56 1.11 12.17
C PRO A 92 -5.54 1.32 13.30
N PRO A 93 -5.85 0.92 14.56
CA PRO A 93 -4.96 1.13 15.71
C PRO A 93 -3.53 0.61 15.54
N ASN A 94 -3.34 -0.38 14.67
CA ASN A 94 -2.04 -0.82 14.21
C ASN A 94 -1.95 -0.60 12.70
N ALA A 95 -1.17 0.39 12.27
CA ALA A 95 -0.99 0.75 10.87
C ALA A 95 -0.64 -0.43 9.96
N ARG A 96 0.11 -1.43 10.48
CA ARG A 96 0.50 -2.63 9.73
C ARG A 96 -0.71 -3.45 9.26
N ASP A 97 -1.81 -3.44 10.03
CA ASP A 97 -3.00 -4.24 9.73
C ASP A 97 -3.65 -3.79 8.41
N PHE A 98 -3.65 -2.49 8.13
CA PHE A 98 -4.10 -1.97 6.83
C PHE A 98 -3.33 -2.59 5.65
N PHE A 99 -2.00 -2.65 5.74
CA PHE A 99 -1.14 -3.20 4.70
C PHE A 99 -1.23 -4.74 4.60
N LEU A 100 -1.55 -5.42 5.71
CA LEU A 100 -1.87 -6.84 5.70
C LEU A 100 -3.18 -7.11 4.96
N TRP A 101 -4.24 -6.38 5.30
CA TRP A 101 -5.53 -6.51 4.61
C TRP A 101 -5.43 -6.17 3.13
N LEU A 102 -4.60 -5.18 2.78
CA LEU A 102 -4.26 -4.88 1.39
C LEU A 102 -3.63 -6.07 0.68
N TRP A 103 -2.70 -6.78 1.33
CA TRP A 103 -2.13 -8.02 0.78
C TRP A 103 -3.19 -9.10 0.58
N GLU A 104 -4.04 -9.32 1.59
CA GLU A 104 -5.08 -10.36 1.57
C GLU A 104 -6.10 -10.15 0.44
N GLU A 105 -6.49 -8.90 0.19
CA GLU A 105 -7.43 -8.54 -0.89
C GLU A 105 -6.79 -8.61 -2.29
N LEU A 106 -5.49 -8.31 -2.41
CA LEU A 106 -4.79 -8.32 -3.71
C LEU A 106 -4.25 -9.70 -4.11
N PHE A 107 -3.85 -10.53 -3.15
CA PHE A 107 -3.11 -11.77 -3.38
C PHE A 107 -3.73 -12.93 -2.60
N ILE A 108 -5.02 -13.19 -2.88
CA ILE A 108 -5.84 -14.19 -2.17
C ILE A 108 -5.14 -15.56 -2.17
N GLY A 109 -4.91 -16.08 -0.96
CA GLY A 109 -4.29 -17.38 -0.74
C GLY A 109 -2.76 -17.40 -0.85
N GLU A 110 -2.11 -16.25 -1.09
CA GLU A 110 -0.66 -16.14 -1.09
C GLU A 110 -0.12 -15.70 0.28
N SER A 111 1.04 -16.22 0.67
CA SER A 111 1.78 -15.72 1.83
C SER A 111 2.65 -14.52 1.46
N TYR A 112 2.65 -13.48 2.30
CA TYR A 112 3.57 -12.35 2.16
C TYR A 112 4.99 -12.65 2.62
N GLU A 113 5.21 -13.76 3.34
CA GLU A 113 6.48 -14.05 3.99
C GLU A 113 7.60 -14.39 2.99
N LEU A 114 8.74 -13.71 3.15
CA LEU A 114 9.96 -14.01 2.39
C LEU A 114 10.93 -14.83 3.25
N ALA A 115 11.12 -16.11 2.87
CA ALA A 115 12.02 -17.03 3.58
C ALA A 115 13.49 -16.56 3.69
N ASP A 116 13.95 -15.70 2.77
CA ASP A 116 15.31 -15.16 2.76
C ASP A 116 15.30 -13.64 2.59
N ALA A 117 14.48 -12.96 3.42
CA ALA A 117 14.38 -11.50 3.41
C ALA A 117 15.73 -10.80 3.69
N GLU A 118 16.64 -11.45 4.44
CA GLU A 118 17.97 -10.92 4.75
C GLU A 118 18.89 -10.79 3.51
N SER A 119 18.66 -11.60 2.46
CA SER A 119 19.45 -11.54 1.21
C SER A 119 19.13 -10.34 0.31
N TYR A 120 18.12 -9.55 0.65
CA TYR A 120 17.67 -8.43 -0.15
C TYR A 120 18.50 -7.18 0.13
N LYS A 121 18.95 -6.53 -0.95
CA LYS A 121 19.50 -5.18 -0.89
C LYS A 121 18.37 -4.16 -1.00
N VAL A 122 18.20 -3.36 0.03
CA VAL A 122 17.29 -2.21 0.01
C VAL A 122 17.91 -1.07 -0.81
N VAL A 123 17.17 -0.55 -1.78
CA VAL A 123 17.51 0.65 -2.54
C VAL A 123 16.32 1.60 -2.45
N ALA A 124 16.41 2.62 -1.61
CA ALA A 124 15.35 3.59 -1.36
C ALA A 124 15.42 4.76 -2.36
N ASP A 125 15.24 4.47 -3.66
CA ASP A 125 15.12 5.51 -4.68
C ASP A 125 13.66 5.99 -4.77
N MET A 126 13.39 7.14 -4.15
CA MET A 126 12.03 7.71 -4.11
C MET A 126 11.45 8.06 -5.49
N TYR A 127 12.29 8.20 -6.52
CA TYR A 127 11.85 8.56 -7.88
C TYR A 127 11.59 7.35 -8.77
N GLU A 128 12.01 6.15 -8.36
CA GLU A 128 11.80 4.93 -9.16
C GLU A 128 10.30 4.62 -9.39
N PRO A 129 9.43 4.67 -8.36
CA PRO A 129 7.99 4.43 -8.57
C PRO A 129 7.38 5.43 -9.54
N LEU A 130 7.71 6.72 -9.39
CA LEU A 130 7.21 7.82 -10.23
C LEU A 130 7.61 7.71 -11.70
N ARG A 131 8.78 7.12 -11.98
CA ARG A 131 9.25 6.85 -13.35
C ARG A 131 8.58 5.63 -13.94
N SER A 132 8.16 4.68 -13.11
CA SER A 132 7.58 3.40 -13.53
C SER A 132 6.07 3.50 -13.80
N THR A 133 5.39 4.53 -13.29
CA THR A 133 3.94 4.74 -13.47
C THR A 133 3.57 5.73 -14.58
N LYS A 134 4.55 6.31 -15.30
CA LYS A 134 4.34 7.37 -16.32
C LYS A 134 4.23 6.87 -17.77
N ASN A 135 4.05 5.57 -17.99
CA ASN A 135 3.92 4.99 -19.34
C ASN A 135 2.46 4.71 -19.70
#